data_AF-A0A967LD08-F1
#
_entry.id   AF-A0A967LD08-F1
#
_cell.length_a   1.000
_cell.length_b   1.000
_cell.length_c   1.000
_cell.angle_alpha   90.00
_cell.angle_beta   90.00
_cell.angle_gamma   90.00
#
_symmetry.space_group_name_H-M   'P 1'
#
loop_
_entity.id
_entity.type
_entity.pdbx_description
1 polymer ?
#
loop_
_entity_poly.entity_id
_entity_poly.type
_entity_poly.pdbx_seq_one_letter_code
_entity_poly.pdbx_strand_id
1 'polypeptide(L)' 'MTDQYLTLSFRGNVVSEDVSYRVESSPDLVNWRADPVQISVIDDGDGAFTETWRSAAPTSAGKALFFRLGVRVFLSP' A
#
# COMPACT_ATOMS: atom_id res chain seq x y z
N MET A 1 -17.07 20.14 1.52
CA MET A 1 -15.61 20.04 1.74
C MET A 1 -15.14 18.75 1.11
N THR A 2 -13.92 18.70 0.57
CA THR A 2 -13.36 17.47 -0.01
C THR A 2 -12.61 16.71 1.08
N ASP A 3 -12.96 15.45 1.30
CA ASP A 3 -12.25 14.57 2.23
C ASP A 3 -10.80 14.36 1.78
N GLN A 4 -9.86 14.42 2.72
CA GLN A 4 -8.45 14.12 2.48
C GLN A 4 -8.15 12.69 2.92
N TYR A 5 -7.34 11.97 2.16
CA TYR A 5 -6.95 10.60 2.45
C TYR A 5 -5.42 10.50 2.46
N LEU A 6 -4.88 9.65 3.35
CA LEU A 6 -3.48 9.28 3.28
C LEU A 6 -3.31 8.28 2.15
N THR A 7 -2.32 8.50 1.29
CA THR A 7 -2.03 7.60 0.16
C THR A 7 -0.61 7.06 0.22
N LEU A 8 -0.42 5.89 -0.36
CA LEU A 8 0.88 5.25 -0.59
C LEU A 8 0.89 4.71 -2.03
N SER A 9 1.91 5.09 -2.79
CA SER A 9 2.14 4.55 -4.13
C SER A 9 3.51 3.87 -4.16
N PHE A 10 3.59 2.73 -4.83
CA PHE A 10 4.85 2.02 -5.05
C PHE A 10 4.86 1.34 -6.40
N ARG A 11 6.06 1.10 -6.92
CA ARG A 11 6.31 0.38 -8.16
C ARG A 11 6.81 -1.02 -7.85
N GLY A 12 6.11 -2.04 -8.33
CA GLY A 12 6.42 -3.46 -8.17
C GLY A 12 6.70 -4.14 -9.50
N ASN A 13 7.21 -5.37 -9.47
CA ASN A 13 7.46 -6.16 -10.69
C ASN A 13 6.34 -7.19 -10.87
N VAL A 14 5.70 -7.21 -12.05
CA VAL A 14 4.54 -8.06 -12.35
C VAL A 14 4.94 -9.52 -12.62
N VAL A 15 6.20 -9.75 -12.99
CA VAL A 15 6.66 -11.03 -13.56
C VAL A 15 7.19 -12.00 -12.50
N SER A 16 7.40 -11.56 -11.26
CA SER A 16 7.90 -12.46 -10.21
C SER A 16 6.78 -13.01 -9.34
N GLU A 17 6.39 -14.27 -9.56
CA GLU A 17 5.63 -15.05 -8.55
C GLU A 17 6.40 -15.15 -7.22
N ASP A 18 7.70 -14.87 -7.26
CA ASP A 18 8.60 -14.84 -6.12
C ASP A 18 8.44 -13.62 -5.20
N VAL A 19 7.57 -12.64 -5.49
CA VAL A 19 7.39 -11.46 -4.63
C VAL A 19 5.92 -11.20 -4.32
N SER A 20 5.61 -10.97 -3.03
CA SER A 20 4.29 -10.49 -2.60
C SER A 20 4.39 -9.19 -1.82
N TYR A 21 3.43 -8.30 -2.09
CA TYR A 21 3.30 -6.98 -1.48
C TYR A 21 2.06 -6.94 -0.57
N ARG A 22 2.18 -6.32 0.60
CA ARG A 22 1.06 -6.11 1.52
C ARG A 22 1.10 -4.70 2.10
N VAL A 23 0.03 -3.94 1.90
CA VAL A 23 -0.12 -2.59 2.47
C VAL A 23 -0.94 -2.67 3.76
N GLU A 24 -0.44 -2.03 4.82
CA GLU A 24 -1.10 -1.99 6.13
C GLU A 24 -1.11 -0.58 6.69
N SER A 25 -2.13 -0.27 7.50
CA SER A 25 -2.23 0.98 8.25
C SER A 25 -2.09 0.76 9.75
N SER A 26 -1.69 1.82 10.47
CA SER A 26 -1.65 1.82 11.94
C SER A 26 -1.93 3.22 12.49
N PRO A 27 -2.65 3.35 13.61
CA PRO A 27 -2.79 4.62 14.31
C PRO A 27 -1.67 4.90 15.31
N ASP A 28 -0.88 3.89 15.70
CA ASP A 28 0.02 3.95 16.86
C ASP A 28 1.39 3.31 16.63
N LEU A 29 1.69 2.87 15.40
CA LEU A 29 2.90 2.12 15.01
C LEU A 29 3.05 0.73 15.65
N VAL A 30 2.09 0.30 16.46
CA VAL A 30 2.11 -0.99 17.18
C VAL A 30 1.08 -1.94 16.58
N ASN A 31 -0.15 -1.47 16.39
CA ASN A 31 -1.28 -2.24 15.89
C ASN A 31 -1.45 -2.00 14.39
N TRP A 32 -1.11 -3.01 13.58
CA TRP A 32 -1.15 -2.94 12.12
C TRP A 32 -2.36 -3.70 11.55
N ARG A 33 -3.03 -3.09 10.57
CA ARG A 33 -4.24 -3.62 9.94
C ARG A 33 -4.08 -3.61 8.42
N ALA A 34 -4.48 -4.70 7.77
CA ALA A 34 -4.55 -4.79 6.30
C ALA A 34 -5.91 -4.27 5.81
N ASP A 35 -6.22 -3.01 6.15
CA ASP A 35 -7.43 -2.29 5.76
C ASP A 35 -7.25 -1.13 4.76
N PRO A 36 -6.04 -0.76 4.27
CA PRO A 36 -5.93 0.16 3.14
C PRO A 36 -6.67 -0.36 1.90
N VAL A 37 -7.19 0.57 1.09
CA VAL A 37 -7.95 0.27 -0.12
C VAL A 37 -7.10 0.62 -1.34
N GLN A 38 -6.86 -0.36 -2.22
CA GLN A 38 -6.23 -0.12 -3.51
C GLN A 38 -7.18 0.68 -4.40
N ILE A 39 -6.69 1.79 -4.96
CA ILE A 39 -7.50 2.69 -5.80
C ILE A 39 -6.99 2.80 -7.24
N SER A 40 -5.77 2.32 -7.50
CA SER A 40 -5.22 2.27 -8.85
C SER A 40 -4.15 1.20 -8.96
N VAL A 41 -4.08 0.57 -10.13
CA VAL A 41 -2.96 -0.25 -10.61
C VAL A 41 -2.73 0.14 -12.06
N ILE A 42 -1.50 0.52 -12.40
CA ILE A 42 -1.09 0.92 -13.75
C ILE A 42 0.02 -0.03 -14.18
N ASP A 43 -0.15 -0.68 -15.34
CA ASP A 43 0.93 -1.39 -16.02
C ASP A 43 1.86 -0.36 -16.68
N ASP A 44 3.15 -0.37 -16.33
CA ASP A 44 4.13 0.58 -16.83
C ASP A 44 4.70 0.16 -18.21
N GLY A 45 4.35 -1.03 -18.72
CA GLY A 45 4.74 -1.52 -20.04
C GLY A 45 6.15 -2.11 -20.14
N ASP A 46 6.90 -2.13 -19.03
CA ASP A 46 8.25 -2.71 -18.92
C ASP A 46 8.31 -3.91 -17.96
N GLY A 47 7.15 -4.54 -17.70
CA GLY A 47 7.02 -5.63 -16.73
C GLY A 47 6.90 -5.16 -15.28
N ALA A 48 6.88 -3.84 -15.04
CA ALA A 48 6.54 -3.27 -13.75
C ALA A 48 5.09 -2.77 -13.72
N PHE A 49 4.56 -2.62 -12.50
CA PHE A 49 3.28 -1.97 -12.24
C PHE A 49 3.45 -0.92 -11.14
N THR A 50 2.65 0.14 -11.22
CA THR A 50 2.52 1.14 -10.15
C THR A 50 1.17 0.99 -9.47
N GLU A 51 1.16 0.67 -8.18
CA GLU A 51 -0.07 0.65 -7.37
C GLU A 51 -0.22 1.94 -6.57
N THR A 52 -1.46 2.33 -6.33
CA THR A 52 -1.80 3.38 -5.37
C THR A 52 -2.87 2.90 -4.42
N TRP A 53 -2.60 3.08 -3.14
CA TRP A 53 -3.47 2.73 -2.03
C TRP A 53 -3.85 3.97 -1.25
N ARG A 54 -5.01 3.94 -0.60
CA ARG A 54 -5.45 4.99 0.32
C ARG A 54 -5.94 4.41 1.64
N SER A 55 -6.03 5.28 2.65
CA SER A 55 -6.66 4.96 3.93
C SER A 55 -8.13 4.61 3.76
N ALA A 56 -8.64 3.66 4.56
CA ALA A 56 -10.05 3.28 4.54
C ALA A 56 -10.99 4.46 4.92
N ALA A 57 -10.49 5.36 5.77
CA ALA A 57 -11.20 6.56 6.21
C ALA A 57 -10.39 7.83 5.88
N PRO A 58 -11.06 8.99 5.74
CA PRO A 58 -10.39 10.28 5.62
C PRO A 58 -9.46 10.56 6.80
N THR A 59 -8.38 11.31 6.54
CA THR A 59 -7.54 11.87 7.60
C THR A 59 -8.29 12.98 8.34
N SER A 60 -8.01 13.11 9.62
CA SER A 60 -8.59 14.14 10.47
C SER A 60 -7.51 14.78 11.32
N ALA A 61 -7.59 16.09 11.54
CA ALA A 61 -6.67 16.79 12.43
C ALA A 61 -6.59 16.12 13.81
N GLY A 62 -5.37 15.98 14.34
CA GLY A 62 -5.12 15.39 15.65
C GLY A 62 -5.17 13.85 15.72
N LYS A 63 -5.41 13.15 14.60
CA LYS A 63 -5.27 11.68 14.55
C LYS A 63 -4.05 11.29 13.73
N ALA A 64 -3.17 10.49 14.33
CA ALA A 64 -2.07 9.88 13.61
C ALA A 64 -2.58 8.73 12.73
N LEU A 65 -1.99 8.60 11.55
CA LEU A 65 -2.21 7.47 10.66
C LEU A 65 -0.91 7.21 9.90
N PHE A 66 -0.48 5.96 9.92
CA PHE A 66 0.77 5.51 9.33
C PHE A 66 0.49 4.40 8.34
N PHE A 67 1.24 4.37 7.24
CA PHE A 67 1.21 3.30 6.26
C PHE A 67 2.55 2.57 6.29
N ARG A 68 2.52 1.27 5.98
CA ARG A 68 3.72 0.51 5.63
C ARG A 68 3.47 -0.40 4.45
N LEU A 69 4.55 -0.69 3.74
CA LEU A 69 4.62 -1.72 2.71
C LEU A 69 5.44 -2.89 3.25
N GLY A 70 4.80 -4.05 3.42
CA GLY A 70 5.49 -5.32 3.62
C GLY A 70 5.84 -5.94 2.27
N VAL A 71 7.11 -6.31 2.11
CA VAL A 71 7.61 -7.03 0.92
C VAL A 71 8.09 -8.40 1.38
N ARG A 72 7.59 -9.47 0.76
CA ARG A 72 8.07 -10.84 0.98
C ARG A 72 8.61 -11.38 -0.32
N VAL A 73 9.82 -11.93 -0.25
CA VAL A 73 10.46 -12.64 -1.35
C VAL A 73 10.42 -14.13 -1.05
N PHE A 74 9.85 -14.90 -1.96
CA PHE A 74 9.91 -16.35 -1.98
C PHE A 74 11.14 -16.73 -2.79
N LEU A 75 12.09 -17.43 -2.17
CA LEU A 75 13.19 -18.02 -2.91
C LEU A 75 12.67 -19.34 -3.49
N SER A 76 12.61 -19.44 -4.80
CA SER A 76 12.52 -20.73 -5.47
C SER A 76 13.76 -21.58 -5.06
N PRO A 77 13.57 -22.85 -4.64
CA PRO A 77 14.65 -23.70 -4.11
C PRO A 77 15.70 -24.08 -5.16
#